data_AF-A0A327KUY5-F1
#
_entry.id   AF-A0A327KUY5-F1
#
_cell.length_a   1.000
_cell.length_b   1.000
_cell.length_c   1.000
_cell.angle_alpha   90.00
_cell.angle_beta   90.00
_cell.angle_gamma   90.00
#
_symmetry.space_group_name_H-M   'P 1'
#
loop_
_entity.id
_entity.type
_entity.pdbx_description
1 polymer ?
#
loop_
_entity_poly.entity_id
_entity_poly.type
_entity_poly.pdbx_seq_one_letter_code
_entity_poly.pdbx_strand_id
1 'polypeptide(L)'
;MSKFALGEPVKDSITGFEGVATGRAEYITGCSQVLVAPPVDDKGCFRDAHWIDEQRLEPTHAQRVVLDNGTTPGCDVAPPIR
;
A
#
# COMPACT_ATOMS: atom_id res chain seq x y z
N MET A 1 -10.15 -13.10 0.01
CA MET A 1 -10.14 -11.74 -0.57
C MET A 1 -9.46 -10.84 0.44
N SER A 2 -8.51 -10.01 0.00
CA SER A 2 -7.79 -9.09 0.89
C SER A 2 -8.74 -8.11 1.56
N LYS A 3 -8.47 -7.82 2.84
CA LYS A 3 -9.22 -6.92 3.71
C LYS A 3 -9.05 -5.45 3.32
N PHE A 4 -7.97 -5.09 2.60
CA PHE A 4 -7.62 -3.72 2.25
C PHE A 4 -7.47 -3.51 0.75
N ALA A 5 -7.89 -2.35 0.26
CA ALA A 5 -7.65 -1.96 -1.12
C ALA A 5 -6.27 -1.33 -1.30
N LEU A 6 -5.64 -1.49 -2.48
CA LEU A 6 -4.43 -0.74 -2.80
C LEU A 6 -4.72 0.76 -2.84
N GLY A 7 -3.82 1.56 -2.29
CA GLY A 7 -3.98 2.98 -2.06
C GLY A 7 -4.67 3.33 -0.74
N GLU A 8 -5.16 2.35 0.02
CA GLU A 8 -5.81 2.59 1.31
C GLU A 8 -4.77 2.94 2.39
N PRO A 9 -4.98 4.02 3.15
CA PRO A 9 -4.17 4.35 4.32
C PRO A 9 -4.40 3.34 5.44
N VAL A 10 -3.32 2.76 5.96
CA VAL A 10 -3.37 1.71 6.96
C VAL A 10 -2.36 1.95 8.08
N LYS A 11 -2.66 1.39 9.25
CA LYS A 11 -1.82 1.41 10.44
C LYS A 11 -1.59 -0.01 10.94
N ASP A 12 -0.34 -0.34 11.27
CA ASP A 12 -0.02 -1.53 12.03
C ASP A 12 -0.40 -1.34 13.50
N SER A 13 -1.30 -2.19 13.99
CA SER A 13 -1.83 -2.14 15.36
C SER A 13 -0.77 -2.42 16.44
N ILE A 14 0.33 -3.08 16.10
CA ILE A 14 1.40 -3.43 17.06
C ILE A 14 2.42 -2.29 17.20
N THR A 15 2.99 -1.83 16.09
CA THR A 15 4.09 -0.84 16.12
C THR A 15 3.61 0.60 15.97
N GLY A 16 2.37 0.79 15.53
CA GLY A 16 1.85 2.10 15.13
C GLY A 16 2.42 2.61 13.80
N PHE A 17 3.13 1.78 13.03
CA PHE A 17 3.63 2.15 11.71
C PHE A 17 2.47 2.45 10.76
N GLU A 18 2.50 3.63 10.14
CA GLU A 18 1.43 4.14 9.29
C GLU A 18 1.93 4.44 7.87
N GLY A 19 1.08 4.19 6.89
CA GLY A 19 1.38 4.48 5.50
C GLY A 19 0.25 4.07 4.57
N VAL A 20 0.57 3.94 3.29
CA VAL A 20 -0.37 3.56 2.24
C VAL A 20 -0.08 2.13 1.78
N ALA A 21 -1.13 1.32 1.62
CA ALA A 21 -1.05 0.00 1.02
C ALA A 21 -0.67 0.11 -0.47
N THR A 22 0.58 -0.17 -0.83
CA THR A 22 1.10 0.00 -2.20
C THR A 22 1.28 -1.31 -2.95
N GLY A 23 1.34 -2.43 -2.24
CA GLY A 23 1.46 -3.76 -2.82
C GLY A 23 0.79 -4.81 -1.96
N ARG A 24 0.49 -5.95 -2.56
CA ARG A 24 -0.09 -7.13 -1.89
C ARG A 24 0.68 -8.36 -2.36
N ALA A 25 1.03 -9.22 -1.43
CA ALA A 25 1.61 -10.53 -1.70
C ALA A 25 0.70 -11.61 -1.12
N GLU A 26 0.44 -12.64 -1.92
CA GLU A 26 -0.25 -13.86 -1.52
C GLU A 26 0.70 -15.02 -1.71
N TYR A 27 0.93 -15.78 -0.64
CA TYR A 27 1.84 -16.92 -0.67
C TYR A 27 1.07 -18.24 -0.72
N ILE A 28 1.65 -19.26 -1.36
CA ILE A 28 1.06 -20.61 -1.46
C ILE A 28 0.77 -21.26 -0.09
N THR A 29 1.39 -20.77 0.97
CA THR A 29 1.16 -21.18 2.36
C THR A 29 -0.11 -20.56 2.99
N GLY A 30 -0.78 -19.65 2.27
CA GLY A 30 -2.00 -18.96 2.73
C GLY A 30 -1.76 -17.63 3.44
N CYS A 31 -0.51 -17.18 3.60
CA CYS A 31 -0.20 -15.88 4.18
C CYS A 31 -0.51 -14.74 3.20
N SER A 32 -1.15 -13.67 3.69
CA SER A 32 -1.39 -12.44 2.93
C SER A 32 -0.68 -11.27 3.61
N GLN A 33 0.16 -10.58 2.85
CA GLN A 33 0.92 -9.42 3.32
C GLN A 33 0.63 -8.21 2.44
N VAL A 34 0.67 -7.04 3.07
CA VAL A 34 0.51 -5.75 2.41
C VAL A 34 1.81 -4.97 2.57
N LEU A 35 2.29 -4.38 1.47
CA LEU A 35 3.42 -3.47 1.49
C LEU A 35 2.92 -2.08 1.88
N VAL A 36 3.33 -1.63 3.06
CA VAL A 36 2.95 -0.31 3.58
C VAL A 36 4.10 0.65 3.34
N ALA A 37 3.85 1.66 2.49
CA ALA A 37 4.79 2.73 2.21
C ALA A 37 4.47 3.97 3.06
N PRO A 38 5.37 4.41 3.94
CA PRO A 38 5.16 5.61 4.75
C PRO A 38 5.37 6.89 3.92
N PRO A 39 4.93 8.06 4.39
CA PRO A 39 5.30 9.34 3.76
C PRO A 39 6.81 9.59 3.89
N VAL A 40 7.32 10.59 3.16
CA VAL A 40 8.68 11.11 3.43
C VAL A 40 8.79 11.62 4.87
N ASP A 41 10.01 11.71 5.38
CA ASP A 41 10.26 12.35 6.68
C ASP A 41 10.17 13.89 6.58
N ASP A 42 10.36 14.57 7.71
CA ASP A 42 10.31 16.04 7.81
C ASP A 42 11.42 16.74 6.98
N LYS A 43 12.43 16.00 6.54
CA LYS A 43 13.52 16.47 5.67
C LYS A 43 13.28 16.14 4.20
N GLY A 44 12.14 15.52 3.87
CA GLY A 44 11.79 15.09 2.53
C GLY A 44 12.51 13.83 2.06
N CYS A 45 13.14 13.08 2.97
CA CYS A 45 13.85 11.84 2.63
C CYS A 45 12.87 10.66 2.54
N PHE A 46 13.08 9.79 1.55
CA PHE A 46 12.35 8.53 1.42
C PHE A 46 12.65 7.62 2.61
N ARG A 47 11.63 6.84 3.00
CA ARG A 47 11.72 5.82 4.03
C ARG A 47 11.30 4.48 3.44
N ASP A 48 11.85 3.41 4.00
CA ASP A 48 11.58 2.07 3.50
C ASP A 48 10.12 1.67 3.73
N ALA A 49 9.56 0.98 2.73
CA ALA A 49 8.28 0.32 2.85
C ALA A 49 8.45 -1.05 3.49
N HIS A 50 7.45 -1.48 4.28
CA HIS A 50 7.51 -2.75 5.00
C HIS A 50 6.34 -3.67 4.65
N TRP A 51 6.64 -4.95 4.47
CA TRP A 51 5.63 -6.00 4.35
C TRP A 51 5.09 -6.33 5.74
N ILE A 52 3.78 -6.16 5.91
CA ILE A 52 3.08 -6.38 7.17
C ILE A 52 1.94 -7.36 6.91
N ASP A 53 1.77 -8.33 7.79
CA ASP A 53 0.67 -9.27 7.71
C ASP A 53 -0.67 -8.53 7.79
N GLU A 54 -1.58 -8.86 6.88
CA GLU A 54 -2.87 -8.17 6.73
C GLU A 54 -3.67 -8.13 8.03
N GLN A 55 -3.56 -9.16 8.87
CA GLN A 55 -4.26 -9.26 10.15
C GLN A 55 -3.85 -8.19 11.16
N ARG A 56 -2.65 -7.62 11.02
CA ARG A 56 -2.14 -6.58 11.91
C ARG A 56 -2.58 -5.18 11.51
N LEU A 57 -3.06 -5.02 10.28
CA LEU A 57 -3.41 -3.73 9.73
C LEU A 57 -4.84 -3.32 10.09
N GLU A 58 -5.00 -2.01 10.29
CA GLU A 58 -6.26 -1.33 10.50
C GLU A 58 -6.37 -0.15 9.52
N PRO A 59 -7.57 0.11 8.96
CA PRO A 59 -7.74 1.26 8.07
C PRO A 59 -7.67 2.55 8.88
N THR A 60 -7.03 3.58 8.33
CA THR A 60 -7.10 4.92 8.93
C THR A 60 -8.20 5.74 8.26
N HIS A 61 -8.61 6.85 8.89
CA HIS A 61 -9.68 7.72 8.36
C HIS A 61 -9.24 8.59 7.17
N ALA A 62 -8.00 8.42 6.68
CA ALA A 62 -7.49 9.21 5.57
C ALA A 62 -8.05 8.76 4.23
N GLN A 63 -8.08 9.68 3.27
CA GLN A 63 -8.59 9.42 1.93
C GLN A 63 -7.69 8.44 1.18
N ARG A 64 -8.30 7.46 0.50
CA ARG A 64 -7.60 6.53 -0.38
C ARG A 64 -6.84 7.27 -1.47
N VAL A 65 -5.56 6.94 -1.60
CA VAL A 65 -4.73 7.39 -2.72
C VAL A 65 -5.16 6.63 -3.96
N VAL A 66 -5.70 7.36 -4.95
CA VAL A 66 -6.05 6.79 -6.24
C VAL A 66 -5.17 7.44 -7.28
N LEU A 67 -4.26 6.66 -7.84
CA LEU A 67 -3.48 7.11 -8.98
C LEU A 67 -4.36 6.98 -10.22
N ASP A 68 -4.48 8.07 -10.97
CA ASP A 68 -5.08 8.02 -12.29
C ASP A 68 -4.09 7.36 -13.25
N ASN A 69 -4.12 6.03 -13.27
CA ASN A 69 -3.28 5.24 -14.17
C ASN A 69 -3.96 5.13 -15.54
N GLY A 70 -4.60 6.21 -15.99
CA GLY A 70 -5.53 6.25 -17.10
C GLY A 70 -4.91 6.52 -18.48
N THR A 71 -3.66 6.96 -18.51
CA THR A 71 -3.01 7.49 -19.70
C THR A 71 -1.48 7.21 -19.75
N THR A 72 -1.00 6.02 -19.31
CA THR A 72 0.39 5.41 -19.51
C THR A 72 1.35 5.46 -18.26
N PRO A 73 2.34 4.55 -17.92
CA PRO A 73 3.21 3.62 -18.71
C PRO A 73 3.53 2.17 -18.19
N GLY A 74 3.52 1.19 -19.11
CA GLY A 74 4.34 -0.05 -19.08
C GLY A 74 5.28 -0.02 -20.29
N CYS A 75 6.34 -0.86 -20.33
CA CYS A 75 7.57 -0.57 -21.13
C CYS A 75 7.33 -0.18 -22.60
N ASP A 76 6.26 -0.68 -23.22
CA ASP A 76 5.95 -0.38 -24.61
C ASP A 76 4.62 0.38 -24.83
N VAL A 77 3.61 0.38 -23.93
CA VAL A 77 2.42 1.27 -23.95
C VAL A 77 1.63 1.21 -22.62
N ALA A 78 0.84 2.25 -22.37
CA ALA A 78 -0.53 2.21 -21.89
C ALA A 78 -0.91 1.46 -20.60
N PRO A 79 -0.84 1.97 -19.35
CA PRO A 79 -1.84 1.68 -18.33
C PRO A 79 -3.05 2.61 -18.47
N PRO A 80 -4.27 2.05 -18.64
CA PRO A 80 -5.55 2.78 -18.46
C PRO A 80 -6.79 1.91 -18.09
N ILE A 81 -7.90 2.30 -17.43
CA ILE A 81 -8.33 3.32 -16.44
C ILE A 81 -9.47 2.64 -15.61
N ARG A 82 -9.40 2.69 -14.26
CA ARG A 82 -10.42 2.37 -13.22
C ARG A 82 -11.37 1.17 -13.38
#